data_AF-A0AA42QTH6-F1
#
_entry.id   AF-A0AA42QTH6-F1
#
_cell.length_a   1.000
_cell.length_b   1.000
_cell.length_c   1.000
_cell.angle_alpha   90.00
_cell.angle_beta   90.00
_cell.angle_gamma   90.00
#
_symmetry.space_group_name_H-M   'P 1'
#
loop_
_entity.id
_entity.type
_entity.pdbx_description
1 polymer ?
#
loop_
_entity_poly.entity_id
_entity_poly.type
_entity_poly.pdbx_seq_one_letter_code
_entity_poly.pdbx_strand_id
1 'polypeptide(L)'
;MAENLVGNLFGVDIHLPLKRSEVRDLIVARDNFIKNLMEQKNLNEMQASLDASDMLIDFCTQLSDEDSAHLSQILQEESMAVMPPIADTFDQIEKETQSHIEAATSHIEAQAIFNELSANLQVYGSNSGLTGARPANVDLAIEHINRSLELEPNNAAYLNLKGLLLWQGKKDKDAGLALIKRAAELNPRDINIQHNLKAVEDPKGCLMWF
;
A
#
# COMPACT_ATOMS: atom_id res chain seq x y z
N MET A 1 48.21 -8.52 4.81
CA MET A 1 47.73 -9.92 4.83
C MET A 1 47.06 -10.17 3.50
N ALA A 2 47.14 -11.38 2.93
CA ALA A 2 46.46 -11.67 1.67
C ALA A 2 44.96 -11.72 1.91
N GLU A 3 44.19 -11.00 1.10
CA GLU A 3 42.73 -11.00 1.18
C GLU A 3 42.19 -12.35 0.67
N ASN A 4 41.37 -13.01 1.47
CA ASN A 4 40.73 -14.28 1.09
C ASN A 4 39.22 -14.09 1.02
N LEU A 5 38.61 -14.39 -0.14
CA LEU A 5 37.17 -14.37 -0.30
C LEU A 5 36.54 -15.52 0.51
N VAL A 6 35.65 -15.19 1.44
CA VAL A 6 34.98 -16.18 2.29
C VAL A 6 33.54 -16.45 1.87
N GLY A 7 32.94 -15.57 1.07
CA GLY A 7 31.71 -15.86 0.35
C GLY A 7 31.03 -14.62 -0.20
N ASN A 8 29.83 -14.82 -0.73
CA ASN A 8 28.98 -13.76 -1.28
C ASN A 8 27.62 -13.80 -0.56
N LEU A 9 27.18 -12.66 -0.03
CA LEU A 9 25.90 -12.53 0.65
C LEU A 9 25.15 -11.30 0.13
N PHE A 10 23.90 -11.51 -0.28
CA PHE A 10 23.06 -10.49 -0.95
C PHE A 10 23.72 -9.83 -2.18
N GLY A 11 24.67 -10.52 -2.83
CA GLY A 11 25.43 -9.99 -3.96
C GLY A 11 26.71 -9.24 -3.58
N VAL A 12 27.06 -9.18 -2.30
CA VAL A 12 28.30 -8.54 -1.79
C VAL A 12 29.33 -9.61 -1.45
N ASP A 13 30.52 -9.49 -2.05
CA ASP A 13 31.67 -10.33 -1.73
C ASP A 13 32.31 -9.92 -0.40
N ILE A 14 32.48 -10.89 0.51
CA ILE A 14 33.04 -10.68 1.84
C ILE A 14 34.42 -11.33 1.92
N HIS A 15 35.43 -10.56 2.36
CA HIS A 15 36.80 -11.02 2.50
C HIS A 15 37.29 -11.06 3.95
N LEU A 16 38.29 -11.90 4.22
CA LEU A 16 39.09 -11.86 5.45
C LEU A 16 40.48 -11.25 5.21
N PRO A 17 40.97 -10.38 6.12
CA PRO A 17 40.27 -9.85 7.29
C PRO A 17 39.10 -8.92 6.89
N LEU A 18 38.03 -8.92 7.70
CA LEU A 18 36.79 -8.19 7.40
C LEU A 18 37.03 -6.69 7.16
N LYS A 19 36.47 -6.16 6.08
CA LYS A 19 36.49 -4.73 5.80
C LYS A 19 35.16 -4.10 6.17
N ARG A 20 35.21 -3.04 6.99
CA ARG A 20 34.01 -2.25 7.33
C ARG A 20 33.24 -1.73 6.12
N SER A 21 33.93 -1.41 5.02
CA SER A 21 33.27 -0.99 3.77
C SER A 21 32.41 -2.09 3.18
N GLU A 22 32.91 -3.32 3.12
CA GLU A 22 32.15 -4.48 2.62
C GLU A 22 30.94 -4.76 3.51
N VAL A 23 31.07 -4.58 4.83
CA VAL A 23 29.93 -4.73 5.76
C VAL A 23 28.88 -3.62 5.59
N ARG A 24 29.26 -2.38 5.27
CA ARG A 24 28.30 -1.31 4.92
C ARG A 24 27.55 -1.63 3.64
N ASP A 25 28.29 -2.08 2.62
CA ASP A 25 27.69 -2.49 1.34
C ASP A 25 26.72 -3.66 1.57
N LEU A 26 27.06 -4.59 2.47
CA LEU A 26 26.20 -5.70 2.88
C LEU A 26 24.89 -5.23 3.54
N ILE A 27 24.92 -4.23 4.42
CA ILE A 27 23.71 -3.66 5.06
C ILE A 27 22.77 -3.10 3.98
N VAL A 28 23.29 -2.29 3.05
CA VAL A 28 22.50 -1.72 1.96
C VAL A 28 21.97 -2.81 1.02
N ALA A 29 22.79 -3.81 0.70
CA ALA A 29 22.41 -4.93 -0.14
C ALA A 29 21.30 -5.79 0.50
N ARG A 30 21.34 -5.99 1.82
CA ARG A 30 20.29 -6.68 2.58
C ARG A 30 18.94 -5.97 2.44
N ASP A 31 18.91 -4.65 2.60
CA ASP A 31 17.66 -3.88 2.49
C ASP A 31 17.07 -3.93 1.07
N ASN A 32 17.93 -3.84 0.05
CA ASN A 32 17.49 -3.99 -1.34
C ASN A 32 16.98 -5.40 -1.64
N PHE A 33 17.62 -6.42 -1.07
CA PHE A 33 17.18 -7.81 -1.19
C PHE A 33 15.80 -8.02 -0.55
N ILE A 34 15.55 -7.46 0.64
CA ILE A 34 14.25 -7.51 1.31
C ILE A 34 13.17 -6.85 0.45
N LYS A 35 13.41 -5.64 -0.08
CA LYS A 35 12.46 -4.94 -0.96
C LYS A 35 12.13 -5.77 -2.20
N ASN A 36 13.14 -6.38 -2.80
CA ASN A 36 12.96 -7.25 -3.96
C ASN A 36 12.10 -8.49 -3.61
N LEU A 37 12.34 -9.12 -2.46
CA LEU A 37 11.51 -10.24 -1.99
C LEU A 37 10.05 -9.83 -1.79
N MET A 38 9.79 -8.65 -1.22
CA MET A 38 8.43 -8.13 -1.05
C MET A 38 7.74 -7.94 -2.40
N GLU A 39 8.43 -7.35 -3.40
CA GLU A 39 7.89 -7.12 -4.75
C GLU A 39 7.64 -8.42 -5.53
N GLN A 40 8.60 -9.34 -5.52
CA GLN A 40 8.54 -10.55 -6.36
C GLN A 40 7.67 -11.66 -5.77
N LYS A 41 7.68 -11.81 -4.45
CA LYS A 41 7.00 -12.92 -3.76
C LYS A 41 5.75 -12.48 -3.00
N ASN A 42 5.38 -11.19 -3.07
CA ASN A 42 4.25 -10.61 -2.36
C ASN A 42 4.28 -10.91 -0.84
N LEU A 43 5.50 -10.90 -0.28
CA LEU A 43 5.74 -11.09 1.15
C LEU A 43 5.55 -9.76 1.88
N ASN A 44 5.14 -9.84 3.15
CA ASN A 44 5.25 -8.67 4.02
C ASN A 44 6.71 -8.48 4.47
N GLU A 45 7.03 -7.29 4.98
CA GLU A 45 8.39 -6.92 5.38
C GLU A 45 8.97 -7.86 6.44
N MET A 46 8.14 -8.31 7.40
CA MET A 46 8.60 -9.22 8.45
C MET A 46 9.01 -10.58 7.89
N GLN A 47 8.23 -11.13 6.95
CA GLN A 47 8.56 -12.39 6.27
C GLN A 47 9.85 -12.26 5.44
N ALA A 48 9.95 -11.20 4.62
CA ALA A 48 11.13 -10.96 3.80
C ALA A 48 12.40 -10.71 4.64
N SER A 49 12.26 -10.04 5.79
CA SER A 49 13.36 -9.80 6.73
C SER A 49 13.80 -11.10 7.44
N LEU A 50 12.87 -12.02 7.74
CA LEU A 50 13.20 -13.34 8.28
C LEU A 50 14.00 -14.16 7.25
N ASP A 51 13.53 -14.24 6.01
CA ASP A 51 14.25 -14.94 4.92
C ASP A 51 15.68 -14.40 4.74
N ALA A 52 15.85 -13.07 4.77
CA ALA A 52 17.18 -12.46 4.70
C ALA A 52 18.04 -12.77 5.94
N SER A 53 17.42 -12.83 7.12
CA SER A 53 18.14 -13.13 8.38
C SER A 53 18.61 -14.58 8.41
N ASP A 54 17.82 -15.52 7.92
CA ASP A 54 18.21 -16.93 7.80
C ASP A 54 19.45 -17.09 6.90
N MET A 55 19.49 -16.38 5.77
CA MET A 55 20.68 -16.38 4.89
C MET A 55 21.94 -15.82 5.57
N LEU A 56 21.80 -14.75 6.35
CA LEU A 56 22.91 -14.17 7.10
C LEU A 56 23.41 -15.12 8.20
N ILE A 57 22.49 -15.78 8.91
CA ILE A 57 22.82 -16.77 9.93
C ILE A 57 23.56 -17.94 9.29
N ASP A 58 23.04 -18.49 8.18
CA ASP A 58 23.67 -19.57 7.45
C ASP A 58 25.09 -19.19 6.98
N PHE A 59 25.29 -17.97 6.49
CA PHE A 59 26.61 -17.47 6.14
C PHE A 59 27.55 -17.40 7.35
N CYS A 60 27.08 -16.86 8.48
CA CYS A 60 27.87 -16.79 9.72
C CYS A 60 28.31 -18.16 10.23
N THR A 61 27.55 -19.23 9.99
CA THR A 61 27.93 -20.61 10.38
C THR A 61 29.11 -21.17 9.55
N GLN A 62 29.43 -20.55 8.42
CA GLN A 62 30.55 -20.96 7.56
C GLN A 62 31.87 -20.30 7.97
N LEU A 63 31.81 -19.29 8.85
CA LEU A 63 32.96 -18.57 9.37
C LEU A 63 33.48 -19.23 10.66
N SER A 64 34.69 -18.84 11.08
CA SER A 64 35.16 -19.16 12.43
C SER A 64 34.32 -18.41 13.47
N ASP A 65 34.26 -18.93 14.71
CA ASP A 65 33.54 -18.26 15.81
C ASP A 65 34.03 -16.82 16.04
N GLU A 66 35.35 -16.59 15.87
CA GLU A 66 35.97 -15.28 16.02
C GLU A 66 35.56 -14.32 14.88
N ASP A 67 35.63 -14.77 13.63
CA ASP A 67 35.24 -13.96 12.46
C ASP A 67 33.74 -13.67 12.44
N SER A 68 32.91 -14.65 12.84
CA SER A 68 31.46 -14.51 12.95
C SER A 68 31.07 -13.50 14.04
N ALA A 69 31.73 -13.57 15.20
CA ALA A 69 31.55 -12.58 16.27
C ALA A 69 32.00 -11.18 15.81
N HIS A 70 33.12 -11.08 15.10
CA HIS A 70 33.62 -9.80 14.59
C HIS A 70 32.70 -9.21 13.52
N LEU A 71 32.19 -10.03 12.59
CA LEU A 71 31.19 -9.62 11.60
C LEU A 71 29.92 -9.11 12.28
N SER A 72 29.42 -9.85 13.27
CA SER A 72 28.24 -9.47 14.05
C SER A 72 28.43 -8.14 14.76
N GLN A 73 29.61 -7.91 15.34
CA GLN A 73 29.95 -6.65 15.99
C GLN A 73 29.97 -5.49 14.99
N ILE A 74 30.64 -5.64 13.85
CA ILE A 74 30.70 -4.57 12.84
C ILE A 74 29.30 -4.29 12.27
N LEU A 75 28.51 -5.34 12.00
CA LEU A 75 27.12 -5.19 11.54
C LEU A 75 26.30 -4.37 12.54
N GLN A 76 26.42 -4.65 13.85
CA GLN A 76 25.73 -3.89 14.88
C GLN A 76 26.19 -2.43 14.90
N GLU A 77 27.49 -2.18 14.90
CA GLU A 77 28.06 -0.82 14.94
C GLU A 77 27.66 0.02 13.72
N GLU A 78 27.74 -0.56 12.52
CA GLU A 78 27.40 0.12 11.27
C GLU A 78 25.87 0.28 11.12
N SER A 79 25.07 -0.70 11.55
CA SER A 79 23.61 -0.57 11.54
C SER A 79 23.14 0.55 12.49
N MET A 80 23.76 0.65 13.67
CA MET A 80 23.49 1.76 14.61
C MET A 80 23.93 3.12 14.07
N ALA A 81 25.02 3.17 13.30
CA ALA A 81 25.49 4.41 12.68
C ALA A 81 24.60 4.88 11.52
N VAL A 82 23.94 3.95 10.83
CA VAL A 82 23.00 4.24 9.73
C VAL A 82 21.56 4.44 10.23
N MET A 83 21.27 4.05 11.49
CA MET A 83 19.96 4.29 12.09
C MET A 83 19.65 5.80 12.05
N PRO A 84 18.54 6.22 11.41
CA PRO A 84 18.17 7.62 11.37
C PRO A 84 18.08 8.16 12.80
N PRO A 85 18.57 9.38 13.08
CA PRO A 85 18.37 10.01 14.37
C PRO A 85 16.89 9.96 14.74
N ILE A 86 16.60 9.87 16.04
CA ILE A 86 15.23 9.77 16.54
C ILE A 86 14.33 10.88 15.96
N ALA A 87 14.87 12.09 15.76
CA ALA A 87 14.19 13.19 15.08
C ALA A 87 13.71 12.82 13.66
N ASP A 88 14.58 12.24 12.83
CA ASP A 88 14.26 11.81 11.47
C ASP A 88 13.20 10.68 11.46
N THR A 89 13.23 9.78 12.46
CA THR A 89 12.17 8.77 12.60
C THR A 89 10.82 9.37 12.98
N PHE A 90 10.80 10.40 13.83
CA PHE A 90 9.57 11.13 14.16
C PHE A 90 9.02 11.89 12.95
N ASP A 91 9.88 12.54 12.18
CA ASP A 91 9.49 13.25 10.95
C ASP A 91 8.92 12.28 9.90
N GLN A 92 9.50 11.08 9.77
CA GLN A 92 8.97 10.04 8.89
C GLN A 92 7.59 9.55 9.33
N ILE A 93 7.44 9.24 10.62
CA ILE A 93 6.15 8.81 11.18
C ILE A 93 5.11 9.93 11.04
N GLU A 94 5.45 11.17 11.35
CA GLU A 94 4.56 12.32 11.19
C GLU A 94 4.12 12.49 9.73
N LYS A 95 5.05 12.37 8.79
CA LYS A 95 4.74 12.47 7.36
C LYS A 95 3.82 11.33 6.88
N GLU A 96 4.10 10.09 7.27
CA GLU A 96 3.28 8.92 6.92
C GLU A 96 1.88 9.04 7.53
N THR A 97 1.79 9.36 8.82
CA THR A 97 0.51 9.57 9.50
C THR A 97 -0.28 10.71 8.88
N GLN A 98 0.36 11.82 8.53
CA GLN A 98 -0.30 12.94 7.85
C GLN A 98 -0.83 12.52 6.47
N SER A 99 -0.06 11.72 5.73
CA SER A 99 -0.48 11.16 4.44
C SER A 99 -1.74 10.28 4.58
N HIS A 100 -1.77 9.40 5.57
CA HIS A 100 -2.96 8.56 5.83
C HIS A 100 -4.17 9.37 6.29
N ILE A 101 -3.97 10.38 7.14
CA ILE A 101 -5.04 11.29 7.58
C ILE A 101 -5.61 12.06 6.39
N GLU A 102 -4.75 12.53 5.49
CA GLU A 102 -5.17 13.23 4.27
C GLU A 102 -6.01 12.32 3.37
N ALA A 103 -5.53 11.09 3.11
CA ALA A 103 -6.26 10.12 2.29
C ALA A 103 -7.66 9.83 2.85
N ALA A 104 -7.76 9.63 4.17
CA ALA A 104 -9.02 9.37 4.86
C ALA A 104 -9.96 10.60 4.84
N THR A 105 -9.42 11.80 5.03
CA THR A 105 -10.19 13.05 5.02
C THR A 105 -10.79 13.28 3.63
N SER A 106 -10.00 13.18 2.57
CA SER A 106 -10.52 13.32 1.20
C SER A 106 -11.55 12.24 0.87
N HIS A 107 -11.39 11.01 1.37
CA HIS A 107 -12.41 9.98 1.18
C HIS A 107 -13.74 10.35 1.86
N ILE A 108 -13.70 10.87 3.09
CA ILE A 108 -14.89 11.33 3.81
C ILE A 108 -15.59 12.46 3.04
N GLU A 109 -14.82 13.42 2.49
CA GLU A 109 -15.35 14.51 1.68
C GLU A 109 -16.04 14.00 0.41
N ALA A 110 -15.40 13.08 -0.31
CA ALA A 110 -16.01 12.43 -1.48
C ALA A 110 -17.28 11.65 -1.11
N GLN A 111 -17.27 10.93 0.01
CA GLN A 111 -18.40 10.13 0.49
C GLN A 111 -19.58 11.01 0.89
N ALA A 112 -19.34 12.16 1.51
CA ALA A 112 -20.38 13.12 1.85
C ALA A 112 -21.11 13.60 0.60
N ILE A 113 -20.38 13.98 -0.45
CA ILE A 113 -20.97 14.42 -1.73
C ILE A 113 -21.69 13.25 -2.43
N PHE A 114 -21.16 12.03 -2.36
CA PHE A 114 -21.85 10.85 -2.90
C PHE A 114 -23.17 10.55 -2.18
N ASN A 115 -23.22 10.76 -0.87
CA ASN A 115 -24.45 10.61 -0.10
C ASN A 115 -25.50 11.66 -0.53
N GLU A 116 -25.08 12.91 -0.77
CA GLU A 116 -25.96 13.94 -1.35
C GLU A 116 -26.46 13.56 -2.74
N LEU A 117 -25.59 13.03 -3.60
CA LEU A 117 -25.95 12.53 -4.92
C LEU A 117 -27.02 11.44 -4.83
N SER A 118 -26.80 10.46 -3.96
CA SER A 118 -27.69 9.31 -3.75
C SER A 118 -29.06 9.75 -3.22
N ALA A 119 -29.07 10.64 -2.22
CA ALA A 119 -30.29 11.21 -1.66
C ALA A 119 -31.09 12.00 -2.71
N ASN A 120 -30.41 12.83 -3.50
CA ASN A 120 -31.03 13.58 -4.58
C ASN A 120 -31.65 12.64 -5.64
N LEU A 121 -30.94 11.57 -6.01
CA LEU A 121 -31.45 10.59 -6.97
C LEU A 121 -32.68 9.83 -6.44
N GLN A 122 -32.70 9.52 -5.14
CA GLN A 122 -33.84 8.87 -4.49
C GLN A 122 -35.08 9.78 -4.42
N VAL A 123 -34.89 11.07 -4.12
CA VAL A 123 -36.00 12.02 -3.93
C VAL A 123 -36.53 12.55 -5.27
N TYR A 124 -35.67 12.89 -6.22
CA TYR A 124 -36.05 13.59 -7.46
C TYR A 124 -35.96 12.70 -8.72
N GLY A 125 -35.44 11.48 -8.61
CA GLY A 125 -35.28 10.55 -9.72
C GLY A 125 -34.16 10.95 -10.72
N SER A 126 -34.04 10.19 -11.80
CA SER A 126 -33.03 10.43 -12.86
C SER A 126 -33.36 11.61 -13.79
N ASN A 127 -34.58 12.13 -13.73
CA ASN A 127 -35.09 13.24 -14.54
C ASN A 127 -35.39 14.46 -13.65
N SER A 128 -34.43 14.88 -12.82
CA SER A 128 -34.56 16.00 -11.89
C SER A 128 -34.52 17.37 -12.62
N GLY A 129 -35.43 17.56 -13.58
CA GLY A 129 -35.84 18.90 -14.04
C GLY A 129 -36.85 19.56 -13.09
N LEU A 130 -37.26 18.87 -12.02
CA LEU A 130 -38.26 19.33 -11.06
C LEU A 130 -37.61 19.90 -9.79
N THR A 131 -37.38 21.22 -9.87
CA THR A 131 -37.58 22.24 -8.82
C THR A 131 -37.12 21.92 -7.39
N GLY A 132 -35.89 22.30 -7.04
CA GLY A 132 -35.49 22.64 -5.66
C GLY A 132 -34.18 22.04 -5.15
N ALA A 133 -33.73 20.91 -5.69
CA ALA A 133 -32.49 20.26 -5.26
C ALA A 133 -31.25 20.99 -5.80
N ARG A 134 -30.23 21.20 -4.94
CA ARG A 134 -28.90 21.54 -5.42
C ARG A 134 -28.22 20.25 -5.92
N PRO A 135 -27.78 20.18 -7.19
CA PRO A 135 -27.09 19.00 -7.69
C PRO A 135 -25.79 18.79 -6.91
N ALA A 136 -25.51 17.54 -6.53
CA ALA A 136 -24.27 17.17 -5.88
C ALA A 136 -23.08 17.44 -6.83
N ASN A 137 -21.99 17.97 -6.29
CA ASN A 137 -20.81 18.30 -7.10
C ASN A 137 -19.95 17.05 -7.36
N VAL A 138 -20.38 16.22 -8.32
CA VAL A 138 -19.72 14.95 -8.66
C VAL A 138 -18.26 15.14 -9.09
N ASP A 139 -17.92 16.24 -9.76
CA ASP A 139 -16.54 16.53 -10.16
C ASP A 139 -15.64 16.73 -8.95
N LEU A 140 -16.10 17.50 -7.96
CA LEU A 140 -15.36 17.68 -6.71
C LEU A 140 -15.21 16.37 -5.93
N ALA A 141 -16.25 15.53 -5.88
CA ALA A 141 -16.14 14.21 -5.26
C ALA A 141 -15.10 13.31 -5.95
N ILE A 142 -15.00 13.39 -7.28
CA ILE A 142 -13.99 12.67 -8.05
C ILE A 142 -12.57 13.21 -7.77
N GLU A 143 -12.42 14.52 -7.60
CA GLU A 143 -11.14 15.13 -7.19
C GLU A 143 -10.69 14.61 -5.82
N HIS A 144 -11.57 14.68 -4.82
CA HIS A 144 -11.27 14.17 -3.48
C HIS A 144 -10.93 12.67 -3.49
N ILE A 145 -11.71 11.82 -4.18
CA ILE A 145 -11.42 10.38 -4.20
C ILE A 145 -10.16 10.04 -5.00
N ASN A 146 -9.81 10.85 -6.01
CA ASN A 146 -8.52 10.71 -6.69
C ASN A 146 -7.37 11.01 -5.74
N ARG A 147 -7.49 12.04 -4.89
CA ARG A 147 -6.48 12.35 -3.88
C ARG A 147 -6.27 11.18 -2.91
N SER A 148 -7.35 10.58 -2.43
CA SER A 148 -7.27 9.36 -1.60
C SER A 148 -6.56 8.20 -2.32
N LEU A 149 -6.82 8.02 -3.63
CA LEU A 149 -6.21 6.95 -4.43
C LEU A 149 -4.77 7.25 -4.88
N GLU A 150 -4.35 8.52 -4.93
CA GLU A 150 -2.93 8.87 -5.11
C GLU A 150 -2.10 8.44 -3.91
N LEU A 151 -2.66 8.61 -2.71
CA LEU A 151 -2.01 8.28 -1.44
C LEU A 151 -2.14 6.78 -1.10
N GLU A 152 -3.30 6.17 -1.42
CA GLU A 152 -3.58 4.75 -1.18
C GLU A 152 -4.20 4.07 -2.41
N PRO A 153 -3.40 3.72 -3.44
CA PRO A 153 -3.90 3.32 -4.77
C PRO A 153 -4.65 1.99 -4.81
N ASN A 154 -4.46 1.13 -3.82
CA ASN A 154 -5.08 -0.19 -3.72
C ASN A 154 -6.11 -0.29 -2.58
N ASN A 155 -6.58 0.84 -2.05
CA ASN A 155 -7.63 0.83 -1.04
C ASN A 155 -8.98 0.46 -1.70
N ALA A 156 -9.51 -0.72 -1.33
CA ALA A 156 -10.73 -1.27 -1.92
C ALA A 156 -11.96 -0.36 -1.71
N ALA A 157 -12.08 0.29 -0.55
CA ALA A 157 -13.20 1.20 -0.27
C ALA A 157 -13.15 2.42 -1.20
N TYR A 158 -11.95 2.96 -1.44
CA TYR A 158 -11.78 4.15 -2.28
C TYR A 158 -12.06 3.85 -3.76
N LEU A 159 -11.60 2.69 -4.23
CA LEU A 159 -11.90 2.19 -5.57
C LEU A 159 -13.41 1.95 -5.75
N ASN A 160 -14.07 1.37 -4.76
CA ASN A 160 -15.53 1.18 -4.78
C ASN A 160 -16.28 2.52 -4.85
N LEU A 161 -15.91 3.50 -4.01
CA LEU A 161 -16.56 4.82 -4.03
C LEU A 161 -16.35 5.55 -5.36
N LYS A 162 -15.13 5.54 -5.92
CA LYS A 162 -14.86 6.11 -7.25
C LYS A 162 -15.70 5.42 -8.33
N GLY A 163 -15.79 4.09 -8.27
CA GLY A 163 -16.61 3.32 -9.19
C GLY A 163 -18.10 3.71 -9.13
N LEU A 164 -18.64 3.90 -7.92
CA LEU A 164 -20.01 4.37 -7.71
C LEU A 164 -20.22 5.81 -8.22
N LEU A 165 -19.26 6.72 -8.01
CA LEU A 165 -19.30 8.09 -8.52
C LEU A 165 -19.32 8.13 -10.06
N LEU A 166 -18.53 7.29 -10.72
CA LEU A 166 -18.53 7.15 -12.18
C LEU A 166 -19.86 6.57 -12.67
N TRP A 167 -20.32 5.49 -12.03
CA TRP A 167 -21.55 4.79 -12.42
C TRP A 167 -22.80 5.66 -12.25
N GLN A 168 -22.98 6.27 -11.08
CA GLN A 168 -24.18 7.02 -10.72
C GLN A 168 -24.10 8.49 -11.13
N GLY A 169 -22.95 9.13 -10.92
CA GLY A 169 -22.77 10.56 -11.13
C GLY A 169 -22.41 10.91 -12.57
N LYS A 170 -21.35 10.28 -13.12
CA LYS A 170 -20.90 10.53 -14.50
C LYS A 170 -21.60 9.70 -15.56
N LYS A 171 -22.38 8.68 -15.15
CA LYS A 171 -23.02 7.71 -16.04
C LYS A 171 -22.03 6.92 -16.90
N ASP A 172 -20.77 6.90 -16.49
CA ASP A 172 -19.72 6.07 -17.10
C ASP A 172 -19.76 4.70 -16.43
N LYS A 173 -20.66 3.85 -16.94
CA LYS A 173 -20.95 2.54 -16.37
C LYS A 173 -19.81 1.56 -16.55
N ASP A 174 -19.11 1.61 -17.67
CA ASP A 174 -18.02 0.67 -17.97
C ASP A 174 -16.83 0.93 -17.04
N ALA A 175 -16.41 2.20 -16.91
CA ALA A 175 -15.35 2.57 -15.99
C ALA A 175 -15.75 2.33 -14.52
N GLY A 176 -17.00 2.64 -14.17
CA GLY A 176 -17.54 2.38 -12.83
C GLY A 176 -17.51 0.90 -12.44
N LEU A 177 -17.99 0.02 -13.32
CA LEU A 177 -18.00 -1.42 -13.11
C LEU A 177 -16.60 -1.99 -12.96
N ALA A 178 -15.66 -1.55 -13.81
CA ALA A 178 -14.28 -2.02 -13.75
C ALA A 178 -13.63 -1.73 -12.38
N LEU A 179 -13.86 -0.54 -11.82
CA LEU A 179 -13.34 -0.18 -10.50
C LEU A 179 -14.01 -0.96 -9.36
N ILE A 180 -15.33 -1.16 -9.41
CA ILE A 180 -16.06 -1.93 -8.40
C ILE A 180 -15.63 -3.40 -8.41
N LYS A 181 -15.37 -3.98 -9.59
CA LYS A 181 -14.80 -5.34 -9.72
C LYS A 181 -13.42 -5.43 -9.08
N ARG A 182 -12.53 -4.49 -9.40
CA ARG A 182 -11.19 -4.44 -8.78
C ARG A 182 -11.28 -4.30 -7.25
N ALA A 183 -12.20 -3.47 -6.75
CA ALA A 183 -12.43 -3.34 -5.31
C ALA A 183 -12.88 -4.67 -4.67
N ALA A 184 -13.77 -5.41 -5.34
CA ALA A 184 -14.24 -6.72 -4.90
C ALA A 184 -13.15 -7.80 -4.94
N GLU A 185 -12.23 -7.74 -5.91
CA GLU A 185 -11.05 -8.62 -5.97
C GLU A 185 -10.09 -8.35 -4.80
N LEU A 186 -9.87 -7.07 -4.46
CA LEU A 186 -9.00 -6.66 -3.36
C LEU A 186 -9.59 -6.98 -1.98
N ASN A 187 -10.93 -6.86 -1.83
CA ASN A 187 -11.61 -7.20 -0.58
C ASN A 187 -12.89 -8.02 -0.83
N PRO A 188 -12.76 -9.34 -1.06
CA PRO A 188 -13.88 -10.19 -1.45
C PRO A 188 -14.90 -10.43 -0.33
N ARG A 189 -14.58 -10.10 0.93
CA ARG A 189 -15.45 -10.30 2.09
C ARG A 189 -16.18 -9.04 2.53
N ASP A 190 -15.93 -7.90 1.90
CA ASP A 190 -16.62 -6.67 2.23
C ASP A 190 -18.06 -6.70 1.71
N ILE A 191 -19.01 -6.71 2.65
CA ILE A 191 -20.44 -6.84 2.36
C ILE A 191 -20.94 -5.65 1.52
N ASN A 192 -20.43 -4.44 1.77
CA ASN A 192 -20.86 -3.25 1.03
C ASN A 192 -20.37 -3.30 -0.41
N ILE A 193 -19.10 -3.68 -0.62
CA ILE A 193 -18.53 -3.81 -1.97
C ILE A 193 -19.26 -4.90 -2.76
N GLN A 194 -19.50 -6.07 -2.15
CA GLN A 194 -20.23 -7.16 -2.82
C GLN A 194 -21.68 -6.77 -3.15
N HIS A 195 -22.34 -6.06 -2.23
CA HIS A 195 -23.68 -5.53 -2.48
C HIS A 195 -23.69 -4.53 -3.65
N ASN A 196 -22.72 -3.61 -3.69
CA ASN A 196 -22.58 -2.64 -4.77
C ASN A 196 -22.28 -3.31 -6.11
N LEU A 197 -21.36 -4.28 -6.14
CA LEU A 197 -21.04 -5.06 -7.34
C LEU A 197 -22.29 -5.73 -7.91
N LYS A 198 -23.04 -6.43 -7.06
CA LYS A 198 -24.31 -7.06 -7.46
C LYS A 198 -25.32 -6.06 -8.00
N ALA A 199 -25.44 -4.88 -7.36
CA ALA A 199 -26.35 -3.83 -7.79
C ALA A 199 -25.97 -3.22 -9.15
N VAL A 200 -24.67 -3.12 -9.46
CA VAL A 200 -24.22 -2.61 -10.78
C VAL A 200 -24.25 -3.68 -11.87
N GLU A 201 -24.03 -4.95 -11.54
CA GLU A 201 -24.11 -6.07 -12.49
C GLU A 201 -25.55 -6.46 -12.82
N ASP A 202 -26.46 -6.37 -11.85
CA ASP A 202 -27.89 -6.62 -12.05
C ASP A 202 -28.76 -5.44 -11.54
N PRO A 203 -28.87 -4.35 -12.33
CA PRO A 203 -29.67 -3.19 -11.96
C PRO A 203 -31.18 -3.47 -11.90
N LYS A 204 -31.65 -4.62 -12.40
CA LYS A 204 -33.08 -4.99 -12.46
C LYS A 204 -33.46 -6.03 -11.40
N GLY A 205 -32.49 -6.76 -10.84
CA GLY A 205 -32.68 -7.82 -9.85
C GLY A 205 -33.09 -7.37 -8.44
N CYS A 206 -32.94 -6.08 -8.10
CA CYS A 206 -33.37 -5.55 -6.79
C CYS A 206 -34.90 -5.39 -6.64
N LEU A 207 -35.70 -5.60 -7.68
CA LEU A 207 -37.18 -5.47 -7.64
C LEU A 207 -37.93 -6.79 -7.35
N MET A 208 -37.25 -7.87 -6.92
CA MET A 208 -37.87 -9.16 -6.63
C MET A 208 -37.82 -9.51 -5.14
N TRP A 209 -38.42 -8.66 -4.30
CA TRP A 209 -38.98 -9.11 -3.02
C TRP A 209 -40.47 -8.77 -3.06
N PHE A 210 -41.28 -9.84 -3.18
CA PHE A 210 -42.75 -9.80 -3.09
C PHE A 210 -43.22 -9.37 -1.69
#